data_AF-A0A239GXR2-F1
#
_entry.id   AF-A0A239GXR2-F1
#
_cell.length_a   1.000
_cell.length_b   1.000
_cell.length_c   1.000
_cell.angle_alpha   90.00
_cell.angle_beta   90.00
_cell.angle_gamma   90.00
#
_symmetry.space_group_name_H-M   'P 1'
#
loop_
_entity.id
_entity.type
_entity.pdbx_description
1 polymer ?
#
loop_
_entity_poly.entity_id
_entity_poly.type
_entity_poly.pdbx_seq_one_letter_code
_entity_poly.pdbx_strand_id
1 'polypeptide(L)'
;MRHQTAIGAAALAAGLAVAMSVPATGATARTTPAKPDPRTLAAVSADTFVAAKPAEFMKAPKDKIFRTSVTSGLRGLQYVEYQRTYDGLPVLGGDIVVTTNADGGVLSTSVNQTATLNVGTKATIQAAQAATVSRAEVAKVDTVSTPGLTVLAEGKGRLVYETVVTGHQKNGETKLHVFVDAKTGRVVRTFDDVRDAADDRSFYHGTVDLSTAATSMTDPTRPGHQCGGQGGSAYTGTDSAWGNGSGTNLETGCVDVLYAVQKEWDMLKAWLGRNGTNGNGRGFPSRVGLNDVNAYWNGSYTNFGHNQSNTKLATSVDVVGHENGHAIFQTTPGGASGGSGNEKGGMNESAGDIFGTLTEHYMNEPSAYDPPDYLIG
;
A
#
# COMPACT_ATOMS: atom_id res chain seq x y z
N MET A 1 0.40 70.81 34.59
CA MET A 1 0.33 70.03 35.84
C MET A 1 1.06 68.72 35.55
N ARG A 2 2.38 68.55 35.84
CA ARG A 2 2.96 68.02 37.11
C ARG A 2 2.06 66.90 37.69
N HIS A 3 2.45 65.62 37.81
CA HIS A 3 3.69 64.98 38.30
C HIS A 3 3.85 63.57 37.65
N GLN A 4 5.01 63.12 37.16
CA GLN A 4 6.18 62.53 37.86
C GLN A 4 5.90 61.27 38.70
N THR A 5 6.58 60.17 38.37
CA THR A 5 7.43 59.31 39.24
C THR A 5 8.21 58.34 38.34
N ALA A 6 9.53 58.48 38.15
CA ALA A 6 10.64 58.01 39.00
C ALA A 6 10.87 56.50 38.81
N ILE A 7 12.08 55.96 38.58
CA ILE A 7 13.33 55.98 39.34
C ILE A 7 14.43 55.56 38.33
N GLY A 8 15.61 56.14 38.18
CA GLY A 8 16.60 56.52 39.20
C GLY A 8 17.81 55.60 39.06
N ALA A 9 18.86 56.11 38.42
CA ALA A 9 20.12 55.45 38.13
C ALA A 9 21.17 55.63 39.25
N ALA A 10 22.31 54.96 39.05
CA ALA A 10 23.65 55.22 39.61
C ALA A 10 23.98 54.42 40.90
N ALA A 11 25.20 53.93 41.16
CA ALA A 11 26.49 54.13 40.51
C ALA A 11 27.56 53.17 41.09
N LEU A 12 28.67 53.03 40.37
CA LEU A 12 30.07 52.96 40.85
C LEU A 12 30.54 51.75 41.68
N ALA A 13 31.49 50.97 41.13
CA ALA A 13 32.91 51.05 41.52
C ALA A 13 33.76 50.07 40.69
N ALA A 14 34.70 50.59 39.90
CA ALA A 14 35.73 49.83 39.22
C ALA A 14 36.90 49.59 40.18
N GLY A 15 37.19 48.32 40.47
CA GLY A 15 38.42 47.88 41.13
C GLY A 15 39.18 46.95 40.18
N LEU A 16 40.27 47.44 39.58
CA LEU A 16 41.24 46.60 38.87
C LEU A 16 42.04 45.80 39.91
N ALA A 17 41.76 44.50 40.03
CA ALA A 17 42.64 43.54 40.68
C ALA A 17 43.34 42.71 39.60
N VAL A 18 44.64 42.93 39.42
CA VAL A 18 45.52 42.11 38.59
C VAL A 18 45.77 40.81 39.34
N ALA A 19 44.97 39.78 39.06
CA ALA A 19 45.22 38.42 39.55
C ALA A 19 46.23 37.73 38.62
N MET A 20 47.39 37.38 39.17
CA MET A 20 48.39 36.57 38.46
C MET A 20 47.81 35.18 38.17
N SER A 21 47.68 34.84 36.90
CA SER A 21 47.29 33.51 36.44
C SER A 21 48.47 32.53 36.59
N VAL A 22 48.40 31.69 37.63
CA VAL A 22 49.18 30.46 37.69
C VAL A 22 48.50 29.46 36.74
N PRO A 23 49.20 28.81 35.79
CA PRO A 23 48.58 27.80 34.96
C PRO A 23 48.23 26.60 35.85
N ALA A 24 46.93 26.34 36.05
CA ALA A 24 46.45 25.11 36.63
C ALA A 24 46.72 23.97 35.62
N THR A 25 47.90 23.36 35.73
CA THR A 25 48.21 22.09 35.07
C THR A 25 47.40 20.99 35.75
N GLY A 26 46.28 20.57 35.14
CA GLY A 26 45.55 19.39 35.60
C GLY A 26 44.04 19.44 35.45
N ALA A 27 43.52 19.72 34.26
CA ALA A 27 42.17 19.31 33.90
C ALA A 27 42.28 18.39 32.68
N THR A 28 42.43 17.09 32.93
CA THR A 28 42.10 16.09 31.92
C THR A 28 40.62 16.27 31.58
N ALA A 29 40.33 16.74 30.37
CA ALA A 29 38.97 16.81 29.86
C ALA A 29 38.34 15.42 30.01
N ARG A 30 37.33 15.31 30.88
CA ARG A 30 36.50 14.10 30.94
C ARG A 30 35.84 13.96 29.59
N THR A 31 36.33 13.05 28.76
CA THR A 31 35.63 12.61 27.55
C THR A 31 34.30 12.02 28.00
N THR A 32 33.20 12.72 27.73
CA THR A 32 31.86 12.13 27.86
C THR A 32 31.84 10.84 27.05
N PRO A 33 31.39 9.70 27.62
CA PRO A 33 31.27 8.46 26.86
C PRO A 33 30.48 8.73 25.59
N ALA A 34 30.98 8.27 24.44
CA ALA A 34 30.24 8.37 23.19
C ALA A 34 28.87 7.70 23.37
N LYS A 35 27.80 8.40 22.95
CA LYS A 35 26.45 7.82 22.97
C LYS A 35 26.47 6.53 22.14
N PRO A 36 25.86 5.42 22.61
CA PRO A 36 25.85 4.19 21.84
C PRO A 36 25.18 4.40 20.48
N ASP A 37 25.68 3.68 19.46
CA ASP A 37 25.12 3.73 18.12
C ASP A 37 23.63 3.33 18.13
N PRO A 38 22.72 4.16 17.59
CA PRO A 38 21.29 3.88 17.57
C PRO A 38 20.92 2.54 16.93
N ARG A 39 21.65 2.08 15.90
CA ARG A 39 21.38 0.77 15.29
C ARG A 39 21.68 -0.37 16.24
N THR A 40 22.77 -0.26 16.99
CA THR A 40 23.15 -1.24 18.01
C THR A 40 22.12 -1.28 19.15
N LEU A 41 21.65 -0.13 19.62
CA LEU A 41 20.58 -0.06 20.64
C LEU A 41 19.28 -0.68 20.12
N ALA A 42 18.87 -0.34 18.90
CA ALA A 42 17.69 -0.88 18.25
C ALA A 42 17.75 -2.40 18.11
N ALA A 43 18.89 -2.93 17.66
CA ALA A 43 19.11 -4.36 17.51
C ALA A 43 18.90 -5.12 18.84
N VAL A 44 19.51 -4.61 19.93
CA VAL A 44 19.42 -5.25 21.25
C VAL A 44 18.00 -5.18 21.81
N SER A 45 17.34 -4.02 21.72
CA SER A 45 16.00 -3.85 22.26
C SER A 45 14.96 -4.64 21.47
N ALA A 46 15.07 -4.65 20.15
CA ALA A 46 14.20 -5.44 19.28
C ALA A 46 14.38 -6.95 19.51
N ASP A 47 15.62 -7.44 19.63
CA ASP A 47 15.86 -8.87 19.92
C ASP A 47 15.26 -9.28 21.25
N THR A 48 15.46 -8.44 22.27
CA THR A 48 14.89 -8.67 23.61
C THR A 48 13.36 -8.68 23.55
N PHE A 49 12.76 -7.74 22.82
CA PHE A 49 11.31 -7.65 22.67
C PHE A 49 10.73 -8.85 21.92
N VAL A 50 11.34 -9.26 20.80
CA VAL A 50 10.92 -10.42 20.01
C VAL A 50 11.00 -11.71 20.83
N ALA A 51 12.07 -11.89 21.61
CA ALA A 51 12.24 -13.05 22.48
C ALA A 51 11.23 -13.07 23.64
N ALA A 52 10.92 -11.90 24.23
CA ALA A 52 10.04 -11.80 25.39
C ALA A 52 8.54 -11.97 25.04
N LYS A 53 8.14 -11.72 23.79
CA LYS A 53 6.73 -11.69 23.38
C LYS A 53 6.40 -12.60 22.19
N PRO A 54 6.66 -13.92 22.26
CA PRO A 54 6.47 -14.82 21.13
C PRO A 54 5.02 -14.87 20.58
N ALA A 55 4.02 -14.62 21.43
CA ALA A 55 2.62 -14.58 21.03
C ALA A 55 2.29 -13.39 20.11
N GLU A 56 2.94 -12.23 20.30
CA GLU A 56 2.74 -11.04 19.45
C GLU A 56 3.19 -11.31 18.00
N PHE A 57 4.12 -12.24 17.82
CA PHE A 57 4.69 -12.60 16.53
C PHE A 57 4.14 -13.91 15.96
N MET A 58 3.04 -14.43 16.52
CA MET A 58 2.42 -15.71 16.10
C MET A 58 3.43 -16.87 16.07
N LYS A 59 4.44 -16.85 16.95
CA LYS A 59 5.55 -17.79 16.92
C LYS A 59 5.06 -19.22 17.17
N ALA A 60 5.31 -20.10 16.21
CA ALA A 60 5.04 -21.52 16.36
C ALA A 60 6.15 -22.23 17.18
N PRO A 61 5.88 -23.41 17.76
CA PRO A 61 6.91 -24.19 18.46
C PRO A 61 8.12 -24.52 17.57
N LYS A 62 7.89 -24.74 16.26
CA LYS A 62 8.93 -25.05 15.28
C LYS A 62 9.58 -23.81 14.65
N ASP A 63 9.15 -22.61 15.03
CA ASP A 63 9.72 -21.37 14.50
C ASP A 63 11.09 -21.08 15.12
N LYS A 64 12.03 -20.67 14.25
CA LYS A 64 13.22 -19.90 14.63
C LYS A 64 13.13 -18.54 13.97
N ILE A 65 13.09 -17.49 14.77
CA ILE A 65 13.09 -16.09 14.30
C ILE A 65 14.51 -15.56 14.43
N PHE A 66 15.00 -14.86 13.41
CA PHE A 66 16.34 -14.31 13.38
C PHE A 66 16.34 -12.97 12.65
N ARG A 67 17.15 -12.03 13.15
CA ARG A 67 17.31 -10.71 12.56
C ARG A 67 18.07 -10.82 11.24
N THR A 68 17.61 -10.11 10.21
CA THR A 68 18.28 -10.02 8.92
C THR A 68 18.97 -8.68 8.71
N SER A 69 18.39 -7.58 9.18
CA SER A 69 18.94 -6.24 8.96
C SER A 69 18.56 -5.24 10.05
N VAL A 70 19.28 -4.12 10.09
CA VAL A 70 18.90 -2.90 10.81
C VAL A 70 19.07 -1.72 9.87
N THR A 71 17.97 -1.04 9.59
CA THR A 71 17.94 0.09 8.65
C THR A 71 17.58 1.37 9.38
N SER A 72 18.39 2.41 9.22
CA SER A 72 18.08 3.73 9.80
C SER A 72 17.09 4.48 8.91
N GLY A 73 16.03 4.99 9.53
CA GLY A 73 15.04 5.86 8.93
C GLY A 73 15.24 7.33 9.28
N LEU A 74 14.29 8.15 8.82
CA LEU A 74 14.24 9.58 9.12
C LEU A 74 13.99 9.82 10.62
N ARG A 75 14.45 10.98 11.11
CA ARG A 75 14.20 11.46 12.48
C ARG A 75 14.62 10.47 13.58
N GLY A 76 15.67 9.69 13.32
CA GLY A 76 16.27 8.78 14.30
C GLY A 76 15.55 7.43 14.45
N LEU A 77 14.50 7.16 13.67
CA LEU A 77 13.84 5.86 13.64
C LEU A 77 14.80 4.76 13.16
N GLN A 78 14.68 3.58 13.73
CA GLN A 78 15.38 2.38 13.28
C GLN A 78 14.35 1.29 12.98
N TYR A 79 14.54 0.56 11.88
CA TYR A 79 13.73 -0.57 11.48
C TYR A 79 14.59 -1.84 11.58
N VAL A 80 14.18 -2.76 12.43
CA VAL A 80 14.86 -4.03 12.64
C VAL A 80 14.04 -5.13 12.00
N GLU A 81 14.57 -5.72 10.94
CA GLU A 81 13.88 -6.74 10.15
C GLU A 81 14.25 -8.13 10.65
N TYR A 82 13.24 -8.99 10.75
CA TYR A 82 13.41 -10.40 11.08
C TYR A 82 12.72 -11.27 10.06
N GLN A 83 13.36 -12.40 9.80
CA GLN A 83 12.76 -13.53 9.10
C GLN A 83 12.60 -14.70 10.05
N ARG A 84 11.89 -15.74 9.60
CA ARG A 84 11.75 -16.97 10.36
C ARG A 84 11.87 -18.20 9.47
N THR A 85 12.31 -19.29 10.09
CA THR A 85 12.16 -20.63 9.55
C THR A 85 11.15 -21.41 10.36
N TYR A 86 10.40 -22.33 9.74
CA TYR A 86 9.54 -23.30 10.41
C TYR A 86 10.08 -24.70 10.13
N ASP A 87 10.50 -25.41 11.17
CA ASP A 87 11.12 -26.76 11.05
C ASP A 87 12.36 -26.77 10.12
N GLY A 88 13.10 -25.65 10.11
CA GLY A 88 14.27 -25.46 9.25
C GLY A 88 13.98 -24.98 7.82
N LEU A 89 12.70 -24.92 7.41
CA LEU A 89 12.31 -24.39 6.11
C LEU A 89 12.10 -22.87 6.17
N PRO A 90 12.48 -22.09 5.15
CA PRO A 90 12.11 -20.69 5.05
C PRO A 90 10.59 -20.49 5.17
N VAL A 91 10.17 -19.36 5.73
CA VAL A 91 8.77 -18.97 5.79
C VAL A 91 8.56 -17.69 4.98
N LEU A 92 7.72 -17.78 3.96
CA LEU A 92 7.34 -16.64 3.13
C LEU A 92 6.07 -16.00 3.66
N GLY A 93 6.10 -14.68 3.89
CA GLY A 93 5.02 -13.93 4.55
C GLY A 93 5.02 -14.03 6.08
N GLY A 94 6.10 -14.55 6.68
CA GLY A 94 6.29 -14.63 8.13
C GLY A 94 7.23 -13.55 8.69
N ASP A 95 7.53 -12.53 7.89
CA ASP A 95 8.41 -11.43 8.21
C ASP A 95 7.87 -10.54 9.33
N ILE A 96 8.80 -9.93 10.07
CA ILE A 96 8.53 -9.03 11.20
C ILE A 96 9.42 -7.81 11.05
N VAL A 97 8.86 -6.63 11.32
CA VAL A 97 9.64 -5.39 11.50
C VAL A 97 9.35 -4.82 12.88
N VAL A 98 10.40 -4.55 13.64
CA VAL A 98 10.33 -3.81 14.89
C VAL A 98 10.87 -2.41 14.66
N THR A 99 10.07 -1.38 14.95
CA THR A 99 10.50 0.02 14.85
C THR A 99 10.91 0.55 16.21
N THR A 100 12.08 1.17 16.30
CA THR A 100 12.57 1.82 17.53
C THR A 100 12.89 3.29 17.30
N ASN A 101 12.93 4.09 18.37
CA ASN A 101 13.54 5.42 18.34
C ASN A 101 15.08 5.33 18.42
N ALA A 102 15.75 6.48 18.38
CA ALA A 102 17.21 6.58 18.41
C ALA A 102 17.86 6.14 19.74
N ASP A 103 17.07 6.05 20.80
CA ASP A 103 17.51 5.60 22.13
C ASP A 103 17.22 4.10 22.34
N GLY A 104 16.70 3.41 21.33
CA GLY A 104 16.37 1.98 21.38
C GLY A 104 14.98 1.67 21.94
N GLY A 105 14.16 2.67 22.26
CA GLY A 105 12.78 2.46 22.70
C GLY A 105 11.93 1.88 21.57
N VAL A 106 11.33 0.70 21.78
CA VAL A 106 10.41 0.06 20.83
C VAL A 106 9.13 0.88 20.72
N LEU A 107 8.76 1.25 19.50
CA LEU A 107 7.60 2.09 19.21
C LEU A 107 6.44 1.31 18.59
N SER A 108 6.76 0.40 17.65
CA SER A 108 5.74 -0.38 16.95
C SER A 108 6.32 -1.69 16.40
N THR A 109 5.41 -2.62 16.10
CA THR A 109 5.70 -3.88 15.44
C THR A 109 4.80 -4.04 14.21
N SER A 110 5.35 -4.62 13.16
CA SER A 110 4.61 -5.07 11.98
C SER A 110 4.84 -6.56 11.80
N VAL A 111 3.76 -7.32 11.66
CA VAL A 111 3.78 -8.78 11.48
C VAL A 111 2.78 -9.14 10.42
N ASN A 112 3.25 -9.83 9.37
CA ASN A 112 2.40 -10.21 8.24
C ASN A 112 1.56 -11.47 8.53
N GLN A 113 2.06 -12.35 9.40
CA GLN A 113 1.39 -13.61 9.76
C GLN A 113 0.19 -13.39 10.69
N THR A 114 -0.97 -13.94 10.33
CA THR A 114 -2.24 -13.76 11.07
C THR A 114 -2.58 -14.90 12.03
N ALA A 115 -1.92 -16.06 11.93
CA ALA A 115 -2.12 -17.21 12.81
C ALA A 115 -0.84 -18.03 12.97
N THR A 116 -0.72 -18.78 14.07
CA THR A 116 0.42 -19.69 14.31
C THR A 116 0.47 -20.81 13.27
N LEU A 117 1.66 -21.08 12.72
CA LEU A 117 1.87 -22.15 11.75
C LEU A 117 1.67 -23.53 12.38
N ASN A 118 0.95 -24.38 11.67
CA ASN A 118 0.75 -25.80 11.97
C ASN A 118 0.63 -26.58 10.66
N VAL A 119 1.78 -26.83 10.04
CA VAL A 119 1.89 -27.53 8.76
C VAL A 119 2.91 -28.66 8.86
N GLY A 120 2.66 -29.75 8.12
CA GLY A 120 3.65 -30.82 7.93
C GLY A 120 4.69 -30.42 6.89
N THR A 121 5.96 -30.71 7.15
CA THR A 121 7.12 -30.26 6.36
C THR A 121 7.68 -31.33 5.42
N LYS A 122 6.99 -32.45 5.27
CA LYS A 122 7.31 -33.50 4.30
C LYS A 122 6.49 -33.31 3.02
N ALA A 123 7.18 -33.07 1.90
CA ALA A 123 6.56 -33.01 0.58
C ALA A 123 6.09 -34.40 0.13
N THR A 124 4.97 -34.45 -0.60
CA THR A 124 4.49 -35.64 -1.30
C THR A 124 5.00 -35.67 -2.74
N ILE A 125 5.01 -34.52 -3.40
CA ILE A 125 5.54 -34.39 -4.77
C ILE A 125 7.05 -34.16 -4.74
N GLN A 126 7.71 -34.58 -5.82
CA GLN A 126 9.13 -34.31 -6.04
C GLN A 126 9.35 -32.88 -6.54
N ALA A 127 10.49 -32.28 -6.20
CA ALA A 127 10.87 -30.96 -6.71
C ALA A 127 10.83 -30.89 -8.25
N ALA A 128 11.27 -31.95 -8.95
CA ALA A 128 11.21 -32.02 -10.41
C ALA A 128 9.77 -31.91 -10.98
N GLN A 129 8.76 -32.40 -10.24
CA GLN A 129 7.36 -32.23 -10.64
C GLN A 129 6.93 -30.78 -10.50
N ALA A 130 7.32 -30.11 -9.40
CA ALA A 130 7.05 -28.68 -9.22
C ALA A 130 7.75 -27.81 -10.28
N ALA A 131 8.98 -28.15 -10.69
CA ALA A 131 9.68 -27.46 -11.77
C ALA A 131 8.93 -27.58 -13.10
N THR A 132 8.45 -28.78 -13.45
CA THR A 132 7.65 -29.01 -14.67
C THR A 132 6.35 -28.21 -14.66
N VAL A 133 5.63 -28.19 -13.53
CA VAL A 133 4.40 -27.38 -13.38
C VAL A 133 4.73 -25.90 -13.53
N SER A 134 5.78 -25.42 -12.85
CA SER A 134 6.17 -24.00 -12.89
C SER A 134 6.60 -23.56 -14.28
N ARG A 135 7.32 -24.40 -15.02
CA ARG A 135 7.74 -24.13 -16.40
C ARG A 135 6.55 -23.90 -17.34
N ALA A 136 5.42 -24.56 -17.08
CA ALA A 136 4.22 -24.44 -17.91
C ALA A 136 3.51 -23.09 -17.76
N GLU A 137 3.82 -22.31 -16.72
CA GLU A 137 3.23 -20.98 -16.47
C GLU A 137 3.87 -19.86 -17.32
N VAL A 138 4.95 -20.15 -18.05
CA VAL A 138 5.68 -19.17 -18.87
C VAL A 138 5.73 -19.64 -20.33
N ALA A 139 5.29 -18.78 -21.26
CA ALA A 139 5.14 -19.12 -22.68
C ALA A 139 6.46 -19.47 -23.37
N LYS A 140 7.49 -18.64 -23.19
CA LYS A 140 8.85 -18.91 -23.68
C LYS A 140 9.80 -18.88 -22.49
N VAL A 141 10.36 -20.03 -22.14
CA VAL A 141 11.23 -20.18 -20.98
C VAL A 141 12.69 -20.10 -21.37
N ASP A 142 13.44 -19.26 -20.67
CA ASP A 142 14.90 -19.19 -20.77
C ASP A 142 15.55 -20.00 -19.64
N THR A 143 15.13 -19.80 -18.38
CA THR A 143 15.66 -20.55 -17.23
C THR A 143 14.57 -20.98 -16.25
N VAL A 144 14.82 -22.08 -15.54
CA VAL A 144 14.00 -22.57 -14.43
C VAL A 144 14.94 -22.82 -13.25
N SER A 145 14.70 -22.19 -12.10
CA SER A 145 15.50 -22.39 -10.91
C SER A 145 15.28 -23.79 -10.32
N THR A 146 16.20 -24.23 -9.45
CA THR A 146 15.93 -25.42 -8.61
C THR A 146 14.81 -25.10 -7.63
N PRO A 147 13.72 -25.90 -7.54
CA PRO A 147 12.62 -25.59 -6.63
C PRO A 147 13.03 -25.71 -5.17
N GLY A 148 12.81 -24.64 -4.40
CA GLY A 148 13.07 -24.58 -2.97
C GLY A 148 11.82 -24.95 -2.16
N LEU A 149 11.94 -25.87 -1.21
CA LEU A 149 10.84 -26.20 -0.30
C LEU A 149 10.70 -25.10 0.77
N THR A 150 9.52 -24.51 0.88
CA THR A 150 9.23 -23.36 1.75
C THR A 150 7.85 -23.47 2.38
N VAL A 151 7.61 -22.74 3.46
CA VAL A 151 6.30 -22.62 4.09
C VAL A 151 5.71 -21.26 3.75
N LEU A 152 4.55 -21.24 3.10
CA LEU A 152 3.77 -20.03 2.89
C LEU A 152 2.92 -19.75 4.15
N ALA A 153 3.04 -18.57 4.75
CA ALA A 153 2.35 -18.16 5.97
C ALA A 153 0.88 -17.75 5.76
N GLU A 154 0.14 -18.54 4.97
CA GLU A 154 -1.30 -18.36 4.73
C GLU A 154 -2.11 -19.15 5.78
N GLY A 155 -2.89 -18.47 6.63
CA GLY A 155 -3.66 -19.12 7.69
C GLY A 155 -2.77 -19.95 8.62
N LYS A 156 -2.98 -21.26 8.67
CA LYS A 156 -2.14 -22.20 9.46
C LYS A 156 -0.87 -22.66 8.73
N GLY A 157 -0.57 -22.11 7.55
CA GLY A 157 0.59 -22.43 6.77
C GLY A 157 0.35 -23.50 5.69
N ARG A 158 1.05 -23.35 4.57
CA ARG A 158 1.03 -24.29 3.45
C ARG A 158 2.46 -24.64 3.04
N LEU A 159 2.74 -25.93 2.87
CA LEU A 159 4.02 -26.38 2.35
C LEU A 159 4.01 -26.29 0.83
N VAL A 160 4.96 -25.55 0.25
CA VAL A 160 5.04 -25.30 -1.19
C VAL A 160 6.47 -25.45 -1.68
N TYR A 161 6.63 -25.74 -2.97
CA TYR A 161 7.86 -25.48 -3.69
C TYR A 161 7.77 -24.11 -4.36
N GLU A 162 8.78 -23.27 -4.15
CA GLU A 162 8.97 -22.05 -4.93
C GLU A 162 9.95 -22.32 -6.07
N THR A 163 9.55 -21.97 -7.28
CA THR A 163 10.39 -22.04 -8.49
C THR A 163 10.37 -20.69 -9.18
N VAL A 164 11.54 -20.16 -9.54
CA VAL A 164 11.64 -18.95 -10.35
C VAL A 164 11.84 -19.36 -11.80
N VAL A 165 10.99 -18.87 -12.69
CA VAL A 165 11.04 -19.12 -14.12
C VAL A 165 11.29 -17.79 -14.82
N THR A 166 12.43 -17.68 -15.50
CA THR A 166 12.71 -16.51 -16.35
C THR A 166 12.39 -16.82 -17.79
N GLY A 167 11.96 -15.81 -18.54
CA GLY A 167 11.62 -15.98 -19.94
C GLY A 167 10.90 -14.79 -20.51
N HIS A 168 9.97 -15.07 -21.42
CA HIS A 168 9.10 -14.07 -22.02
C HIS A 168 7.63 -14.51 -21.99
N GLN A 169 6.76 -13.54 -21.66
CA GLN A 169 5.31 -13.58 -21.81
C GLN A 169 4.91 -12.74 -23.05
N LYS A 170 3.61 -12.57 -23.33
CA LYS A 170 3.15 -11.68 -24.41
C LYS A 170 3.62 -10.24 -24.26
N ASN A 171 3.77 -9.76 -23.02
CA ASN A 171 3.98 -8.35 -22.72
C ASN A 171 5.46 -7.98 -22.49
N GLY A 172 6.38 -8.95 -22.48
CA GLY A 172 7.80 -8.67 -22.24
C GLY A 172 8.55 -9.81 -21.57
N GLU A 173 9.70 -9.47 -21.00
CA GLU A 173 10.46 -10.36 -20.11
C GLU A 173 9.63 -10.70 -18.86
N THR A 174 9.85 -11.88 -18.29
CA THR A 174 9.23 -12.31 -17.04
C THR A 174 10.29 -12.93 -16.14
N LYS A 175 10.13 -12.73 -14.83
CA LYS A 175 10.84 -13.43 -13.77
C LYS A 175 9.80 -13.88 -12.75
N LEU A 176 9.05 -14.90 -13.15
CA LEU A 176 7.89 -15.41 -12.44
C LEU A 176 8.31 -16.36 -11.31
N HIS A 177 7.96 -16.00 -10.08
CA HIS A 177 7.96 -16.90 -8.94
C HIS A 177 6.66 -17.71 -8.94
N VAL A 178 6.76 -19.03 -9.02
CA VAL A 178 5.64 -19.98 -8.99
C VAL A 178 5.69 -20.80 -7.71
N PHE A 179 4.59 -20.80 -6.97
CA PHE A 179 4.43 -21.57 -5.73
C PHE A 179 3.51 -22.77 -6.00
N VAL A 180 4.08 -23.97 -5.95
CA VAL A 180 3.37 -25.24 -6.17
C VAL A 180 3.16 -25.93 -4.84
N ASP A 181 1.91 -26.28 -4.51
CA ASP A 181 1.58 -27.03 -3.29
C ASP A 181 2.32 -28.37 -3.25
N ALA A 182 3.16 -28.55 -2.23
CA ALA A 182 4.09 -29.68 -2.13
C ALA A 182 3.38 -31.02 -1.87
N LYS A 183 2.07 -31.02 -1.65
CA LYS A 183 1.26 -32.24 -1.47
C LYS A 183 0.47 -32.58 -2.74
N THR A 184 -0.08 -31.58 -3.41
CA THR A 184 -1.04 -31.77 -4.50
C THR A 184 -0.48 -31.48 -5.89
N GLY A 185 0.63 -30.76 -6.00
CA GLY A 185 1.21 -30.37 -7.30
C GLY A 185 0.46 -29.23 -8.00
N ARG A 186 -0.51 -28.59 -7.35
CA ARG A 186 -1.25 -27.46 -7.92
C ARG A 186 -0.50 -26.16 -7.67
N VAL A 187 -0.50 -25.25 -8.65
CA VAL A 187 -0.09 -23.86 -8.44
C VAL A 187 -1.07 -23.22 -7.46
N VAL A 188 -0.53 -22.60 -6.42
CA VAL A 188 -1.33 -21.89 -5.40
C VAL A 188 -1.11 -20.39 -5.42
N ARG A 189 0.02 -19.94 -5.96
CA ARG A 189 0.34 -18.52 -6.12
C ARG A 189 1.39 -18.33 -7.19
N THR A 190 1.34 -17.20 -7.87
CA THR A 190 2.43 -16.68 -8.68
C THR A 190 2.69 -15.22 -8.33
N PHE A 191 3.91 -14.73 -8.54
CA PHE A 191 4.19 -13.30 -8.62
C PHE A 191 5.37 -13.05 -9.57
N ASP A 192 5.36 -11.94 -10.30
CA ASP A 192 6.44 -11.58 -11.20
C ASP A 192 7.29 -10.45 -10.61
N ASP A 193 8.62 -10.61 -10.67
CA ASP A 193 9.58 -9.55 -10.34
C ASP A 193 9.62 -8.48 -11.44
N VAL A 194 9.31 -8.85 -12.68
CA VAL A 194 9.16 -7.89 -13.79
C VAL A 194 7.77 -7.29 -13.71
N ARG A 195 7.72 -5.96 -13.64
CA ARG A 195 6.50 -5.17 -13.74
C ARG A 195 6.52 -4.45 -15.07
N ASP A 196 5.39 -4.44 -15.76
CA ASP A 196 5.22 -3.62 -16.95
C ASP A 196 5.49 -2.16 -16.56
N ALA A 197 6.11 -1.41 -17.46
CA ALA A 197 6.26 0.02 -17.24
C ALA A 197 4.86 0.66 -17.27
N ALA A 198 4.60 1.63 -16.39
CA ALA A 198 3.40 2.45 -16.47
C ALA A 198 3.26 3.00 -17.91
N ASP A 199 2.23 2.56 -18.62
CA ASP A 199 1.96 2.91 -20.01
C ASP A 199 0.51 3.33 -20.26
N ASP A 200 -0.35 3.24 -19.23
CA ASP A 200 -1.71 3.75 -19.27
C ASP A 200 -1.74 5.27 -19.26
N ARG A 201 -2.48 5.86 -20.20
CA ARG A 201 -2.51 7.30 -20.43
C ARG A 201 -3.80 7.90 -19.88
N SER A 202 -3.69 8.50 -18.71
CA SER A 202 -4.74 9.26 -18.04
C SER A 202 -4.80 10.71 -18.54
N PHE A 203 -6.01 11.30 -18.48
CA PHE A 203 -6.16 12.75 -18.69
C PHE A 203 -5.75 13.54 -17.43
N TYR A 204 -6.07 13.04 -16.25
CA TYR A 204 -5.85 13.74 -14.97
C TYR A 204 -4.49 13.41 -14.32
N HIS A 205 -3.95 12.21 -14.54
CA HIS A 205 -2.82 11.65 -13.76
C HIS A 205 -1.54 11.41 -14.58
N GLY A 206 -1.54 11.81 -15.86
CA GLY A 206 -0.42 11.57 -16.76
C GLY A 206 -0.28 10.10 -17.14
N THR A 207 0.85 9.47 -16.80
CA THR A 207 1.08 8.04 -17.07
C THR A 207 0.97 7.26 -15.79
N VAL A 208 0.07 6.28 -15.77
CA VAL A 208 -0.22 5.45 -14.61
C VAL A 208 -0.07 3.98 -14.97
N ASP A 209 -0.12 3.11 -13.95
CA ASP A 209 -0.11 1.66 -14.11
C ASP A 209 -1.38 1.12 -13.48
N LEU A 210 -2.28 0.56 -14.30
CA LEU A 210 -3.52 -0.03 -13.85
C LEU A 210 -3.39 -1.54 -13.65
N SER A 211 -3.98 -2.05 -12.58
CA SER A 211 -4.15 -3.48 -12.38
C SER A 211 -5.28 -4.04 -13.26
N THR A 212 -5.08 -4.17 -14.58
CA THR A 212 -6.07 -4.77 -15.50
C THR A 212 -5.70 -6.19 -15.92
N ALA A 213 -6.66 -6.92 -16.50
CA ALA A 213 -6.37 -8.15 -17.21
C ALA A 213 -5.66 -7.82 -18.55
N ALA A 214 -4.80 -8.73 -19.01
CA ALA A 214 -3.87 -8.49 -20.13
C ALA A 214 -4.48 -7.98 -21.45
N THR A 215 -5.80 -8.11 -21.64
CA THR A 215 -6.51 -7.64 -22.83
C THR A 215 -7.91 -7.09 -22.51
N SER A 216 -8.18 -6.75 -21.25
CA SER A 216 -9.51 -6.27 -20.80
C SER A 216 -9.37 -5.29 -19.65
N MET A 217 -10.12 -4.19 -19.68
CA MET A 217 -10.23 -3.20 -18.60
C MET A 217 -11.06 -3.72 -17.42
N THR A 218 -10.67 -4.89 -16.90
CA THR A 218 -11.22 -5.59 -15.74
C THR A 218 -10.09 -5.78 -14.74
N ASP A 219 -10.30 -5.44 -13.46
CA ASP A 219 -9.29 -5.65 -12.42
C ASP A 219 -9.40 -7.07 -11.83
N PRO A 220 -8.42 -7.96 -12.06
CA PRO A 220 -8.45 -9.33 -11.54
C PRO A 220 -8.14 -9.41 -10.05
N THR A 221 -7.55 -8.36 -9.46
CA THR A 221 -7.14 -8.29 -8.06
C THR A 221 -8.21 -7.68 -7.16
N ARG A 222 -9.10 -6.85 -7.72
CA ARG A 222 -10.23 -6.21 -7.02
C ARG A 222 -11.56 -6.59 -7.70
N PRO A 223 -12.15 -7.74 -7.34
CA PRO A 223 -13.31 -8.29 -8.04
C PRO A 223 -14.47 -7.30 -8.13
N GLY A 224 -15.06 -7.18 -9.32
CA GLY A 224 -16.19 -6.29 -9.59
C GLY A 224 -15.82 -4.96 -10.24
N HIS A 225 -14.56 -4.52 -10.14
CA HIS A 225 -14.09 -3.36 -10.89
C HIS A 225 -13.77 -3.72 -12.35
N GLN A 226 -14.42 -2.99 -13.23
CA GLN A 226 -14.17 -3.00 -14.67
C GLN A 226 -14.68 -1.67 -15.22
N CYS A 227 -14.18 -1.25 -16.39
CA CYS A 227 -14.70 -0.09 -17.07
C CYS A 227 -14.92 -0.35 -18.56
N GLY A 228 -16.00 0.20 -19.09
CA GLY A 228 -16.28 0.21 -20.51
C GLY A 228 -17.34 1.23 -20.90
N GLY A 229 -17.82 1.14 -22.14
CA GLY A 229 -18.83 2.07 -22.65
C GLY A 229 -20.24 1.79 -22.12
N GLN A 230 -21.23 2.51 -22.66
CA GLN A 230 -22.64 2.39 -22.26
C GLN A 230 -23.25 0.98 -22.44
N GLY A 231 -22.61 0.10 -23.20
CA GLY A 231 -22.97 -1.32 -23.32
C GLY A 231 -22.69 -2.16 -22.06
N GLY A 232 -21.91 -1.64 -21.11
CA GLY A 232 -21.67 -2.25 -19.79
C GLY A 232 -20.60 -3.34 -19.73
N SER A 233 -20.17 -3.88 -20.87
CA SER A 233 -18.99 -4.75 -20.96
C SER A 233 -17.71 -3.92 -20.83
N ALA A 234 -16.67 -4.50 -20.22
CA ALA A 234 -15.35 -3.90 -20.19
C ALA A 234 -14.81 -3.68 -21.60
N TYR A 235 -14.02 -2.62 -21.80
CA TYR A 235 -13.25 -2.49 -23.03
C TYR A 235 -12.21 -3.60 -23.12
N THR A 236 -11.93 -4.03 -24.35
CA THR A 236 -10.97 -5.09 -24.66
C THR A 236 -10.01 -4.63 -25.74
N GLY A 237 -8.76 -5.05 -25.65
CA GLY A 237 -7.67 -4.61 -26.52
C GLY A 237 -6.75 -5.76 -26.92
N THR A 238 -5.62 -5.43 -27.54
CA THR A 238 -4.56 -6.38 -27.90
C THR A 238 -3.51 -6.57 -26.81
N ASP A 239 -3.48 -5.64 -25.87
CA ASP A 239 -2.52 -5.49 -24.78
C ASP A 239 -3.23 -4.83 -23.57
N SER A 240 -2.44 -4.44 -22.56
CA SER A 240 -2.88 -3.75 -21.35
C SER A 240 -2.45 -2.28 -21.31
N ALA A 241 -2.12 -1.68 -22.47
CA ALA A 241 -1.74 -0.27 -22.56
C ALA A 241 -2.98 0.54 -22.98
N TRP A 242 -3.60 1.22 -22.03
CA TRP A 242 -4.90 1.84 -22.24
C TRP A 242 -4.82 3.37 -22.43
N GLY A 243 -5.63 3.88 -23.35
CA GLY A 243 -5.87 5.31 -23.49
C GLY A 243 -4.79 6.07 -24.25
N ASN A 244 -4.99 7.37 -24.39
CA ASN A 244 -4.06 8.27 -25.08
C ASN A 244 -3.87 9.62 -24.37
N GLY A 245 -4.48 9.79 -23.19
CA GLY A 245 -4.41 11.02 -22.40
C GLY A 245 -5.30 12.15 -22.92
N SER A 246 -6.13 11.91 -23.94
CA SER A 246 -7.12 12.88 -24.40
C SER A 246 -8.37 12.83 -23.52
N GLY A 247 -8.83 13.98 -23.03
CA GLY A 247 -10.01 14.07 -22.16
C GLY A 247 -11.30 13.57 -22.82
N THR A 248 -11.37 13.50 -24.16
CA THR A 248 -12.55 13.02 -24.90
C THR A 248 -12.47 11.55 -25.30
N ASN A 249 -11.35 10.88 -25.05
CA ASN A 249 -11.17 9.47 -25.40
C ASN A 249 -11.79 8.59 -24.29
N LEU A 250 -12.69 7.68 -24.66
CA LEU A 250 -13.42 6.86 -23.70
C LEU A 250 -12.50 5.86 -22.95
N GLU A 251 -11.48 5.35 -23.62
CA GLU A 251 -10.50 4.46 -22.99
C GLU A 251 -9.68 5.21 -21.93
N THR A 252 -9.27 6.45 -22.22
CA THR A 252 -8.65 7.40 -21.28
C THR A 252 -9.56 7.68 -20.09
N GLY A 253 -10.86 7.92 -20.32
CA GLY A 253 -11.83 8.06 -19.23
C GLY A 253 -11.93 6.81 -18.37
N CYS A 254 -11.85 5.62 -18.97
CA CYS A 254 -11.79 4.39 -18.21
C CYS A 254 -10.46 4.21 -17.46
N VAL A 255 -9.35 4.75 -17.97
CA VAL A 255 -8.09 4.80 -17.23
C VAL A 255 -8.24 5.65 -15.97
N ASP A 256 -8.77 6.86 -16.11
CA ASP A 256 -9.01 7.77 -14.97
C ASP A 256 -9.89 7.09 -13.91
N VAL A 257 -11.03 6.53 -14.34
CA VAL A 257 -11.98 5.87 -13.45
C VAL A 257 -11.37 4.66 -12.75
N LEU A 258 -10.70 3.77 -13.48
CA LEU A 258 -10.11 2.59 -12.88
C LEU A 258 -8.97 2.95 -11.93
N TYR A 259 -8.18 3.97 -12.24
CA TYR A 259 -7.14 4.44 -11.36
C TYR A 259 -7.72 4.93 -10.03
N ALA A 260 -8.72 5.83 -10.08
CA ALA A 260 -9.36 6.38 -8.90
C ALA A 260 -10.04 5.30 -8.02
N VAL A 261 -10.84 4.39 -8.61
CA VAL A 261 -11.50 3.33 -7.80
C VAL A 261 -10.53 2.31 -7.22
N GLN A 262 -9.39 2.04 -7.89
CA GLN A 262 -8.33 1.20 -7.32
C GLN A 262 -7.66 1.87 -6.12
N LYS A 263 -7.42 3.19 -6.20
CA LYS A 263 -6.86 3.96 -5.09
C LYS A 263 -7.84 4.09 -3.93
N GLU A 264 -9.12 4.32 -4.21
CA GLU A 264 -10.16 4.34 -3.19
C GLU A 264 -10.29 2.98 -2.50
N TRP A 265 -10.24 1.87 -3.24
CA TRP A 265 -10.22 0.53 -2.64
C TRP A 265 -9.05 0.35 -1.66
N ASP A 266 -7.86 0.79 -2.07
CA ASP A 266 -6.66 0.68 -1.24
C ASP A 266 -6.78 1.59 0.00
N MET A 267 -7.30 2.80 -0.15
CA MET A 267 -7.62 3.74 0.93
C MET A 267 -8.60 3.13 1.93
N LEU A 268 -9.73 2.59 1.46
CA LEU A 268 -10.75 1.95 2.28
C LEU A 268 -10.15 0.83 3.14
N LYS A 269 -9.27 0.01 2.56
CA LYS A 269 -8.57 -1.04 3.29
C LYS A 269 -7.57 -0.47 4.29
N ALA A 270 -6.71 0.46 3.85
CA ALA A 270 -5.59 0.97 4.63
C ALA A 270 -6.04 1.85 5.80
N TRP A 271 -7.02 2.72 5.59
CA TRP A 271 -7.47 3.71 6.57
C TRP A 271 -8.67 3.23 7.38
N LEU A 272 -9.60 2.51 6.76
CA LEU A 272 -10.87 2.12 7.40
C LEU A 272 -10.99 0.62 7.70
N GLY A 273 -10.03 -0.20 7.26
CA GLY A 273 -10.11 -1.66 7.38
C GLY A 273 -11.28 -2.29 6.59
N ARG A 274 -11.88 -1.54 5.65
CA ARG A 274 -13.03 -1.99 4.88
C ARG A 274 -12.59 -2.91 3.74
N ASN A 275 -13.28 -4.04 3.59
CA ASN A 275 -12.99 -5.02 2.55
C ASN A 275 -13.73 -4.66 1.25
N GLY A 276 -13.15 -3.78 0.43
CA GLY A 276 -13.72 -3.33 -0.84
C GLY A 276 -14.92 -2.38 -0.73
N THR A 277 -15.40 -1.85 -1.86
CA THR A 277 -16.48 -0.85 -1.88
C THR A 277 -17.73 -1.36 -1.18
N ASN A 278 -18.14 -2.62 -1.42
CA ASN A 278 -19.34 -3.19 -0.80
C ASN A 278 -19.13 -3.75 0.63
N GLY A 279 -17.91 -3.65 1.17
CA GLY A 279 -17.55 -4.17 2.49
C GLY A 279 -17.36 -5.70 2.58
N ASN A 280 -17.55 -6.43 1.48
CA ASN A 280 -17.50 -7.90 1.40
C ASN A 280 -16.53 -8.40 0.30
N GLY A 281 -15.51 -7.62 -0.02
CA GLY A 281 -14.46 -7.97 -0.97
C GLY A 281 -14.87 -7.82 -2.43
N ARG A 282 -15.84 -6.95 -2.73
CA ARG A 282 -16.27 -6.67 -4.11
C ARG A 282 -16.52 -5.18 -4.36
N GLY A 283 -16.18 -4.76 -5.57
CA GLY A 283 -16.43 -3.42 -6.10
C GLY A 283 -17.63 -3.43 -7.04
N PHE A 284 -17.75 -2.36 -7.81
CA PHE A 284 -18.79 -2.21 -8.83
C PHE A 284 -18.18 -1.84 -10.19
N PRO A 285 -18.85 -2.21 -11.29
CA PRO A 285 -18.43 -1.81 -12.61
C PRO A 285 -18.70 -0.32 -12.83
N SER A 286 -17.94 0.26 -13.74
CA SER A 286 -18.03 1.66 -14.13
C SER A 286 -18.29 1.79 -15.62
N ARG A 287 -18.95 2.87 -16.03
CA ARG A 287 -19.27 3.16 -17.43
C ARG A 287 -18.86 4.58 -17.80
N VAL A 288 -18.37 4.75 -19.01
CA VAL A 288 -18.04 6.05 -19.60
C VAL A 288 -18.82 6.29 -20.90
N GLY A 289 -18.82 7.53 -21.36
CA GLY A 289 -19.48 7.92 -22.61
C GLY A 289 -20.98 8.12 -22.46
N LEU A 290 -21.45 8.45 -21.25
CA LEU A 290 -22.79 9.00 -21.07
C LEU A 290 -22.88 10.33 -21.84
N ASN A 291 -23.89 10.46 -22.69
CA ASN A 291 -24.11 11.69 -23.46
C ASN A 291 -24.89 12.72 -22.63
N ASP A 292 -24.32 13.10 -21.50
CA ASP A 292 -24.88 14.09 -20.58
C ASP A 292 -23.77 14.80 -19.79
N VAL A 293 -24.06 16.00 -19.29
CA VAL A 293 -23.18 16.75 -18.40
C VAL A 293 -23.41 16.27 -16.96
N ASN A 294 -23.06 15.01 -16.71
CA ASN A 294 -23.37 14.37 -15.43
C ASN A 294 -22.46 13.17 -15.13
N ALA A 295 -22.37 12.82 -13.86
CA ALA A 295 -21.93 11.52 -13.36
C ALA A 295 -22.98 11.01 -12.36
N TYR A 296 -23.13 9.69 -12.24
CA TYR A 296 -24.03 9.14 -11.22
C TYR A 296 -23.72 7.68 -10.85
N TRP A 297 -24.03 7.33 -9.62
CA TRP A 297 -24.28 5.97 -9.16
C TRP A 297 -25.76 5.58 -9.31
N ASN A 298 -26.03 4.42 -9.90
CA ASN A 298 -27.42 3.98 -10.15
C ASN A 298 -27.91 2.83 -9.25
N GLY A 299 -27.11 2.44 -8.26
CA GLY A 299 -27.39 1.26 -7.42
C GLY A 299 -26.68 -0.02 -7.86
N SER A 300 -26.00 -0.03 -9.00
CA SER A 300 -25.26 -1.21 -9.49
C SER A 300 -23.99 -0.89 -10.29
N TYR A 301 -23.86 0.32 -10.84
CA TYR A 301 -22.67 0.82 -11.51
C TYR A 301 -22.57 2.34 -11.40
N THR A 302 -21.37 2.88 -11.55
CA THR A 302 -21.12 4.31 -11.78
C THR A 302 -21.15 4.61 -13.28
N ASN A 303 -21.64 5.78 -13.66
CA ASN A 303 -21.74 6.20 -15.06
C ASN A 303 -21.24 7.64 -15.21
N PHE A 304 -20.30 7.86 -16.13
CA PHE A 304 -19.61 9.13 -16.30
C PHE A 304 -19.85 9.70 -17.70
N GLY A 305 -20.30 10.95 -17.72
CA GLY A 305 -20.52 11.74 -18.93
C GLY A 305 -19.37 12.69 -19.21
N HIS A 306 -19.70 13.89 -19.68
CA HIS A 306 -18.73 14.89 -20.11
C HIS A 306 -18.90 16.22 -19.39
N ASN A 307 -17.90 17.09 -19.46
CA ASN A 307 -18.05 18.46 -18.98
C ASN A 307 -18.95 19.29 -19.92
N GLN A 308 -19.38 20.48 -19.47
CA GLN A 308 -20.26 21.37 -20.23
C GLN A 308 -19.75 21.69 -21.65
N SER A 309 -18.43 21.77 -21.83
CA SER A 309 -17.79 22.12 -23.10
C SER A 309 -17.51 20.92 -24.02
N ASN A 310 -17.83 19.69 -23.62
CA ASN A 310 -17.48 18.46 -24.34
C ASN A 310 -15.97 18.30 -24.62
N THR A 311 -15.11 18.88 -23.78
CA THR A 311 -13.66 18.83 -23.94
C THR A 311 -13.02 17.73 -23.10
N LYS A 312 -13.72 17.23 -22.08
CA LYS A 312 -13.26 16.15 -21.21
C LYS A 312 -14.41 15.37 -20.60
N LEU A 313 -14.14 14.13 -20.20
CA LEU A 313 -15.03 13.32 -19.39
C LEU A 313 -15.03 13.79 -17.92
N ALA A 314 -16.16 13.60 -17.25
CA ALA A 314 -16.34 13.93 -15.83
C ALA A 314 -15.76 12.79 -14.96
N THR A 315 -14.44 12.62 -15.02
CA THR A 315 -13.70 11.48 -14.42
C THR A 315 -12.53 11.92 -13.54
N SER A 316 -12.60 13.11 -12.94
CA SER A 316 -11.64 13.51 -11.88
C SER A 316 -11.77 12.62 -10.65
N VAL A 317 -10.75 12.57 -9.80
CA VAL A 317 -10.69 11.61 -8.69
C VAL A 317 -11.82 11.83 -7.71
N ASP A 318 -12.07 13.07 -7.36
CA ASP A 318 -13.16 13.48 -6.48
C ASP A 318 -14.53 13.07 -7.02
N VAL A 319 -14.81 13.25 -8.31
CA VAL A 319 -16.07 12.85 -8.96
C VAL A 319 -16.19 11.33 -8.97
N VAL A 320 -15.13 10.61 -9.35
CA VAL A 320 -15.16 9.15 -9.35
C VAL A 320 -15.35 8.58 -7.95
N GLY A 321 -14.62 9.12 -6.96
CA GLY A 321 -14.77 8.76 -5.55
C GLY A 321 -16.12 9.18 -4.97
N HIS A 322 -16.71 10.28 -5.44
CA HIS A 322 -18.06 10.71 -5.06
C HIS A 322 -19.10 9.67 -5.47
N GLU A 323 -19.08 9.25 -6.74
CA GLU A 323 -20.03 8.25 -7.23
C GLU A 323 -19.86 6.90 -6.54
N ASN A 324 -18.63 6.49 -6.26
CA ASN A 324 -18.38 5.26 -5.51
C ASN A 324 -18.74 5.42 -4.01
N GLY A 325 -18.66 6.63 -3.47
CA GLY A 325 -19.13 7.02 -2.14
C GLY A 325 -20.61 6.71 -1.92
N HIS A 326 -21.46 6.95 -2.92
CA HIS A 326 -22.86 6.51 -2.89
C HIS A 326 -22.99 4.99 -2.77
N ALA A 327 -22.15 4.22 -3.48
CA ALA A 327 -22.14 2.77 -3.38
C ALA A 327 -21.70 2.30 -1.98
N ILE A 328 -20.71 2.96 -1.38
CA ILE A 328 -20.27 2.70 0.01
C ILE A 328 -21.40 3.01 0.99
N PHE A 329 -22.08 4.16 0.83
CA PHE A 329 -23.22 4.53 1.65
C PHE A 329 -24.32 3.47 1.55
N GLN A 330 -24.74 3.09 0.34
CA GLN A 330 -25.78 2.09 0.12
C GLN A 330 -25.44 0.72 0.73
N THR A 331 -24.18 0.30 0.63
CA THR A 331 -23.72 -1.03 1.08
C THR A 331 -23.30 -1.08 2.55
N THR A 332 -23.40 0.04 3.27
CA THR A 332 -23.13 0.11 4.70
C THR A 332 -24.45 0.03 5.48
N PRO A 333 -24.53 -0.81 6.55
CA PRO A 333 -25.72 -0.86 7.39
C PRO A 333 -26.13 0.54 7.88
N GLY A 334 -27.43 0.86 7.78
CA GLY A 334 -27.92 2.21 8.07
C GLY A 334 -28.03 3.12 6.84
N GLY A 335 -27.22 2.92 5.80
CA GLY A 335 -27.20 3.79 4.62
C GLY A 335 -28.38 3.57 3.67
N ALA A 336 -28.72 2.33 3.32
CA ALA A 336 -29.92 2.05 2.49
C ALA A 336 -31.23 1.94 3.31
N SER A 337 -31.16 1.54 4.58
CA SER A 337 -32.35 1.32 5.44
C SER A 337 -33.01 2.63 5.90
N GLY A 338 -34.35 2.69 5.98
CA GLY A 338 -35.05 3.79 6.68
C GLY A 338 -35.76 4.87 5.84
N GLY A 339 -36.00 4.66 4.54
CA GLY A 339 -36.80 5.57 3.69
C GLY A 339 -35.99 6.53 2.82
N SER A 340 -36.68 7.43 2.11
CA SER A 340 -36.15 8.36 1.08
C SER A 340 -36.45 9.83 1.42
N GLY A 341 -36.17 10.24 2.67
CA GLY A 341 -36.35 11.62 3.12
C GLY A 341 -35.16 12.53 2.76
N ASN A 342 -35.40 13.84 2.73
CA ASN A 342 -34.40 14.86 2.32
C ASN A 342 -33.09 14.80 3.12
N GLU A 343 -33.15 14.56 4.44
CA GLU A 343 -31.95 14.46 5.28
C GLU A 343 -31.04 13.31 4.85
N LYS A 344 -31.64 12.16 4.54
CA LYS A 344 -30.88 10.99 4.10
C LYS A 344 -30.31 11.15 2.69
N GLY A 345 -31.02 11.86 1.81
CA GLY A 345 -30.46 12.32 0.54
C GLY A 345 -29.20 13.14 0.78
N GLY A 346 -29.27 14.15 1.65
CA GLY A 346 -28.11 14.96 2.02
C GLY A 346 -26.96 14.17 2.65
N MET A 347 -27.25 13.15 3.46
CA MET A 347 -26.22 12.24 3.99
C MET A 347 -25.57 11.38 2.89
N ASN A 348 -26.34 10.96 1.89
CA ASN A 348 -25.83 10.20 0.76
C ASN A 348 -24.90 11.06 -0.13
N GLU A 349 -25.29 12.29 -0.42
CA GLU A 349 -24.44 13.27 -1.13
C GLU A 349 -23.17 13.58 -0.32
N SER A 350 -23.32 13.83 0.98
CA SER A 350 -22.17 14.09 1.86
C SER A 350 -21.22 12.90 1.93
N ALA A 351 -21.71 11.66 1.84
CA ALA A 351 -20.85 10.49 1.75
C ALA A 351 -20.04 10.49 0.46
N GLY A 352 -20.65 10.85 -0.67
CA GLY A 352 -19.97 11.08 -1.93
C GLY A 352 -18.81 12.06 -1.77
N ASP A 353 -19.10 13.29 -1.31
CA ASP A 353 -18.08 14.34 -1.15
C ASP A 353 -16.93 13.90 -0.24
N ILE A 354 -17.25 13.27 0.89
CA ILE A 354 -16.26 12.77 1.85
C ILE A 354 -15.36 11.72 1.19
N PHE A 355 -15.92 10.73 0.49
CA PHE A 355 -15.12 9.67 -0.11
C PHE A 355 -14.33 10.13 -1.34
N GLY A 356 -14.86 11.05 -2.14
CA GLY A 356 -14.12 11.75 -3.18
C GLY A 356 -12.88 12.45 -2.60
N THR A 357 -13.11 13.35 -1.63
CA THR A 357 -12.06 14.10 -0.95
C THR A 357 -11.00 13.18 -0.30
N LEU A 358 -11.43 12.13 0.40
CA LEU A 358 -10.52 11.19 1.06
C LEU A 358 -9.66 10.43 0.04
N THR A 359 -10.21 10.10 -1.12
CA THR A 359 -9.48 9.38 -2.18
C THR A 359 -8.39 10.27 -2.76
N GLU A 360 -8.70 11.52 -3.06
CA GLU A 360 -7.73 12.50 -3.54
C GLU A 360 -6.60 12.73 -2.53
N HIS A 361 -6.94 12.89 -1.24
CA HIS A 361 -5.97 13.00 -0.16
C HIS A 361 -5.12 11.75 0.03
N TYR A 362 -5.67 10.56 -0.24
CA TYR A 362 -4.92 9.31 -0.20
C TYR A 362 -3.93 9.21 -1.37
N MET A 363 -4.35 9.65 -2.56
CA MET A 363 -3.51 9.70 -3.75
C MET A 363 -2.37 10.72 -3.60
N ASN A 364 -2.67 11.88 -3.00
CA ASN A 364 -1.72 12.95 -2.69
C ASN A 364 -0.84 13.30 -3.90
N GLU A 365 -1.49 13.56 -5.04
CA GLU A 365 -0.77 13.86 -6.27
C GLU A 365 -0.12 15.24 -6.24
N PRO A 366 0.96 15.46 -7.01
CA PRO A 366 1.56 16.78 -7.15
C PRO A 366 0.61 17.75 -7.87
N SER A 367 0.85 19.05 -7.69
CA SER A 367 0.05 20.14 -8.26
C SER A 367 -0.02 20.21 -9.80
N ALA A 368 0.69 19.34 -10.51
CA ALA A 368 0.61 19.21 -11.96
C ALA A 368 -0.53 18.29 -12.41
N TYR A 369 -1.13 17.56 -11.48
CA TYR A 369 -2.23 16.60 -11.68
C TYR A 369 -3.42 17.02 -10.80
N ASP A 370 -3.90 16.14 -9.91
CA ASP A 370 -5.05 16.36 -9.03
C ASP A 370 -4.61 16.47 -7.55
N PRO A 371 -4.09 17.64 -7.11
CA PRO A 371 -3.57 17.80 -5.76
C PRO A 371 -4.70 17.83 -4.72
N PRO A 372 -4.47 17.33 -3.49
CA PRO A 372 -5.51 17.30 -2.45
C PRO A 372 -6.11 18.67 -2.13
N ASP A 373 -7.43 18.76 -2.23
CA ASP A 373 -8.24 19.87 -1.76
C ASP A 373 -9.65 19.43 -1.27
N TYR A 374 -10.55 20.39 -1.04
CA TYR A 374 -11.89 20.16 -0.47
C TYR A 374 -13.01 20.62 -1.41
N LEU A 375 -12.70 20.80 -2.69
CA LEU A 375 -13.66 21.04 -3.76
C LEU A 375 -14.13 19.69 -4.34
N ILE A 376 -15.17 19.74 -5.15
CA ILE A 376 -15.73 18.57 -5.84
C ILE A 376 -16.04 18.99 -7.29
N GLY A 377 -15.42 18.32 -8.26
CA GLY A 377 -15.48 18.57 -9.71
C GLY A 377 -14.66 19.75 -10.21
#